data_AF-B4K691-F1
#
_entry.id   AF-B4K691-F1
#
_cell.length_a   1.000
_cell.length_b   1.000
_cell.length_c   1.000
_cell.angle_alpha   90.00
_cell.angle_beta   90.00
_cell.angle_gamma   90.00
#
_symmetry.space_group_name_H-M   'P 1'
#
loop_
_entity.id
_entity.type
_entity.pdbx_description
1 polymer ?
#
loop_
_entity_poly.entity_id
_entity_poly.type
_entity_poly.pdbx_seq_one_letter_code
_entity_poly.pdbx_strand_id
1 'polypeptide(L)'
;MPCFKREKSLTHTTRRTKSNDRDPLAPKPVHPQALRFHGLFGMSYVRQHVMVDDRWTPGSLTEEYSGMADLLARRAVFKRHETKANRQRYFLESKRLKIQCRDGRVKLQNIRVGDCTHKIRNLLDRHKDMQRLYQRMPIDQVVDNINQRTFVMRKERDRLECRLGQLKKEYKQILLNRAVLDNRIKYQNEYVIDEEVKSRDFIKKIENSNVRLKAVKAINSTYLKMIQVLRHDAIFYEPILRSLNGDMEDQANFIKHILYLGIPAIAKFRELNQEYRQLEDKSRKNLQEKLQMMSSFKSIRPASPLALTTHAKLKVEIPPSANPKRYVRETRSMVVLKLVLKSVEKTIEEIKFVTLCSQAREIYPRMKCQVDNNDKLHRIIECDMLAHEMLETKMKCANVLKGVLMNNLSEEEINRMELLKDLRKTYAEELEKEQETLEYLKNRGDAFVMLRVSIWNMIEILRHVDRQPKLLRTQYPNSYLKLPLLKFEMLNVRSAAPEIYEENIDVVMHVLKRKLYKLMKGYLVEMKPALIARNREEYHADFLASHNMYEQVIENAQQMEAIDDDDLLVENKTLANVPCRQQIKMQSAKFLEELAKRDE
;
A
#
# COMPACT_ATOMS: atom_id res chain seq x y z
N MET A 1 93.62 29.55 -2.67
CA MET A 1 93.76 30.44 -3.86
C MET A 1 92.93 29.86 -5.00
N PRO A 2 92.19 30.62 -5.82
CA PRO A 2 91.64 31.98 -5.67
C PRO A 2 90.10 32.02 -5.93
N CYS A 3 89.34 32.83 -5.20
CA CYS A 3 88.78 34.14 -5.61
C CYS A 3 87.86 34.13 -6.85
N PHE A 4 86.53 34.26 -6.69
CA PHE A 4 85.84 35.57 -6.63
C PHE A 4 84.30 35.46 -6.77
N LYS A 5 83.64 36.28 -5.93
CA LYS A 5 82.42 37.09 -6.16
C LYS A 5 81.02 36.47 -5.98
N ARG A 6 80.38 37.04 -4.94
CA ARG A 6 78.99 37.49 -4.77
C ARG A 6 78.05 36.60 -3.97
N GLU A 7 77.90 37.00 -2.71
CA GLU A 7 76.61 36.97 -2.00
C GLU A 7 75.50 37.60 -2.87
N LYS A 8 74.41 36.85 -3.08
CA LYS A 8 73.08 37.40 -3.40
C LYS A 8 71.99 36.58 -2.70
N SER A 9 71.62 37.08 -1.52
CA SER A 9 70.26 37.15 -0.96
C SER A 9 69.18 36.17 -1.47
N LEU A 10 68.72 35.34 -0.53
CA LEU A 10 67.41 34.71 -0.53
C LEU A 10 66.31 35.79 -0.72
N THR A 11 65.52 35.72 -1.81
CA THR A 11 64.45 36.69 -2.07
C THR A 11 63.13 36.10 -2.60
N HIS A 12 62.02 36.14 -1.83
CA HIS A 12 60.81 35.27 -1.95
C HIS A 12 60.13 35.56 -3.27
N THR A 13 60.52 34.88 -4.35
CA THR A 13 59.51 34.40 -5.29
C THR A 13 58.58 33.49 -4.48
N THR A 14 57.62 34.12 -3.82
CA THR A 14 56.23 33.71 -3.96
C THR A 14 56.07 33.44 -5.45
N ARG A 15 56.21 32.15 -5.82
CA ARG A 15 55.56 31.65 -7.02
C ARG A 15 54.13 32.03 -6.75
N ARG A 16 53.72 33.16 -7.35
CA ARG A 16 52.45 33.83 -7.14
C ARG A 16 51.48 32.76 -6.68
N THR A 17 51.11 32.80 -5.40
CA THR A 17 49.71 32.58 -5.15
C THR A 17 49.09 33.59 -6.11
N LYS A 18 48.49 33.05 -7.17
CA LYS A 18 47.12 33.44 -7.39
C LYS A 18 46.55 33.38 -5.98
N SER A 19 46.67 34.47 -5.20
CA SER A 19 45.65 34.74 -4.22
C SER A 19 44.45 34.56 -5.10
N ASN A 20 43.65 33.57 -4.75
CA ASN A 20 42.27 33.77 -5.00
C ASN A 20 41.95 35.07 -4.22
N ASP A 21 42.31 36.24 -4.79
CA ASP A 21 41.45 37.41 -4.91
C ASP A 21 40.20 36.96 -5.70
N ARG A 22 39.65 35.81 -5.31
CA ARG A 22 38.27 35.48 -5.46
C ARG A 22 37.70 36.27 -4.33
N ASP A 23 37.42 37.51 -4.67
CA ASP A 23 36.36 38.28 -4.08
C ASP A 23 35.31 37.30 -3.52
N PRO A 24 34.99 37.32 -2.22
CA PRO A 24 34.07 36.36 -1.60
C PRO A 24 32.66 36.42 -2.20
N LEU A 25 32.36 37.49 -2.94
CA LEU A 25 31.15 37.67 -3.72
C LEU A 25 31.24 37.04 -5.13
N ALA A 26 32.42 36.62 -5.57
CA ALA A 26 32.65 35.98 -6.86
C ALA A 26 32.03 34.57 -6.89
N PRO A 27 31.08 34.32 -7.81
CA PRO A 27 30.52 32.99 -8.02
C PRO A 27 31.61 31.99 -8.36
N LYS A 28 31.43 30.74 -7.92
CA LYS A 28 32.37 29.65 -8.19
C LYS A 28 32.57 29.53 -9.72
N PRO A 29 33.82 29.37 -10.20
CA PRO A 29 34.05 29.09 -11.61
C PRO A 29 33.36 27.77 -11.94
N VAL A 30 32.41 27.84 -12.86
CA VAL A 30 31.62 26.69 -13.26
C VAL A 30 32.41 25.94 -14.33
N HIS A 31 32.53 24.64 -14.13
CA HIS A 31 33.23 23.75 -15.04
C HIS A 31 32.22 22.70 -15.49
N PRO A 32 31.75 22.76 -16.76
CA PRO A 32 30.83 21.74 -17.25
C PRO A 32 31.35 20.35 -16.98
N GLN A 33 30.45 19.47 -16.55
CA GLN A 33 30.74 18.05 -16.53
C GLN A 33 31.06 17.60 -17.97
N ALA A 34 32.20 16.93 -18.15
CA ALA A 34 32.57 16.47 -19.48
C ALA A 34 31.50 15.49 -20.00
N LEU A 35 31.10 15.64 -21.27
CA LEU A 35 30.03 14.85 -21.92
C LEU A 35 30.12 13.34 -21.66
N ARG A 36 31.34 12.80 -21.60
CA ARG A 36 31.62 11.38 -21.31
C ARG A 36 31.22 10.92 -19.90
N PHE A 37 31.14 11.84 -18.94
CA PHE A 37 30.76 11.60 -17.55
C PHE A 37 29.34 12.08 -17.25
N HIS A 38 28.65 12.65 -18.24
CA HIS A 38 27.28 13.12 -18.07
C HIS A 38 26.33 11.92 -18.10
N GLY A 39 25.42 11.84 -17.12
CA GLY A 39 24.50 10.71 -16.99
C GLY A 39 23.58 10.54 -18.20
N LEU A 40 23.13 11.63 -18.82
CA LEU A 40 22.25 11.57 -20.00
C LEU A 40 23.01 11.35 -21.32
N PHE A 41 24.26 11.83 -21.44
CA PHE A 41 24.99 11.83 -22.72
C PHE A 41 26.13 10.79 -22.78
N GLY A 42 26.40 10.11 -21.68
CA GLY A 42 27.38 9.04 -21.61
C GLY A 42 26.92 7.83 -22.42
N MET A 43 27.79 7.35 -23.31
CA MET A 43 27.56 6.19 -24.20
C MET A 43 27.07 4.92 -23.48
N SER A 44 27.41 4.75 -22.19
CA SER A 44 26.98 3.61 -21.37
C SER A 44 25.51 3.71 -20.95
N TYR A 45 24.99 4.93 -20.76
CA TYR A 45 23.66 5.16 -20.19
C TYR A 45 22.57 5.31 -21.28
N VAL A 46 22.91 5.88 -22.43
CA VAL A 46 21.93 6.07 -23.52
C VAL A 46 21.50 4.73 -24.17
N ARG A 47 22.40 3.76 -24.27
CA ARG A 47 22.17 2.50 -25.01
C ARG A 47 21.20 1.51 -24.34
N GLN A 48 21.01 1.59 -23.03
CA GLN A 48 20.19 0.62 -22.29
C GLN A 48 18.71 1.01 -22.19
N HIS A 49 18.39 2.31 -22.15
CA HIS A 49 17.03 2.79 -21.89
C HIS A 49 16.46 3.73 -22.96
N VAL A 50 17.18 3.97 -24.08
CA VAL A 50 16.71 4.75 -25.24
C VAL A 50 16.11 6.11 -24.83
N MET A 51 16.73 6.77 -23.84
CA MET A 51 16.31 8.10 -23.42
C MET A 51 16.95 9.14 -24.35
N VAL A 52 16.15 9.67 -25.28
CA VAL A 52 16.56 10.72 -26.22
C VAL A 52 15.57 11.87 -26.09
N ASP A 53 16.09 13.08 -25.87
CA ASP A 53 15.32 14.33 -25.92
C ASP A 53 15.90 15.20 -27.04
N ASP A 54 15.08 15.53 -28.04
CA ASP A 54 15.48 16.36 -29.17
C ASP A 54 15.73 17.83 -28.77
N ARG A 55 15.19 18.27 -27.62
CA ARG A 55 15.35 19.65 -27.12
C ARG A 55 16.63 19.84 -26.31
N TRP A 56 17.16 18.76 -25.72
CA TRP A 56 18.33 18.81 -24.84
C TRP A 56 19.43 17.89 -25.37
N THR A 57 20.23 18.43 -26.30
CA THR A 57 21.26 17.68 -27.02
C THR A 57 22.66 18.07 -26.55
N PRO A 58 23.67 17.20 -26.76
CA PRO A 58 25.07 17.59 -26.53
C PRO A 58 25.47 18.86 -27.30
N GLY A 59 24.85 19.09 -28.47
CA GLY A 59 25.05 20.28 -29.31
C GLY A 59 24.56 21.56 -28.65
N SER A 60 23.34 21.57 -28.12
CA SER A 60 22.78 22.74 -27.42
C SER A 60 23.62 23.10 -26.19
N LEU A 61 24.09 22.07 -25.47
CA LEU A 61 24.97 22.25 -24.33
C LEU A 61 26.30 22.92 -24.76
N THR A 62 26.95 22.41 -25.80
CA THR A 62 28.20 22.99 -26.30
C THR A 62 28.07 24.42 -26.79
N GLU A 63 26.93 24.78 -27.39
CA GLU A 63 26.66 26.16 -27.85
C GLU A 63 26.55 27.13 -26.67
N GLU A 64 25.79 26.80 -25.61
CA GLU A 64 25.68 27.64 -24.41
C GLU A 64 27.04 27.85 -23.73
N TYR A 65 27.83 26.78 -23.62
CA TYR A 65 29.17 26.83 -23.03
C TYR A 65 30.16 27.63 -23.89
N SER A 66 30.03 27.60 -25.22
CA SER A 66 30.88 28.36 -26.13
C SER A 66 30.69 29.88 -25.95
N GLY A 67 29.45 30.34 -25.79
CA GLY A 67 29.15 31.76 -25.56
C GLY A 67 29.78 32.30 -24.26
N MET A 68 29.82 31.48 -23.20
CA MET A 68 30.51 31.82 -21.96
C MET A 68 32.02 31.86 -22.11
N ALA A 69 32.60 30.87 -22.81
CA ALA A 69 34.03 30.80 -23.05
C ALA A 69 34.53 32.06 -23.80
N ASP A 70 33.76 32.53 -24.77
CA ASP A 70 34.04 33.76 -25.50
C ASP A 70 34.01 35.01 -24.60
N LEU A 71 33.03 35.10 -23.69
CA LEU A 71 32.95 36.19 -22.72
C LEU A 71 34.15 36.20 -21.77
N LEU A 72 34.51 35.02 -21.24
CA LEU A 72 35.67 34.85 -20.37
C LEU A 72 36.98 35.14 -21.10
N ALA A 73 37.12 34.76 -22.38
CA ALA A 73 38.27 35.07 -23.20
C ALA A 73 38.42 36.59 -23.40
N ARG A 74 37.33 37.28 -23.73
CA ARG A 74 37.31 38.76 -23.80
C ARG A 74 37.73 39.39 -22.47
N ARG A 75 37.20 38.93 -21.34
CA ARG A 75 37.59 39.42 -20.00
C ARG A 75 39.04 39.13 -19.67
N ALA A 76 39.58 37.97 -20.05
CA ALA A 76 40.96 37.59 -19.79
C ALA A 76 41.93 38.53 -20.52
N VAL A 77 41.60 38.95 -21.75
CA VAL A 77 42.34 39.98 -22.48
C VAL A 77 42.35 41.29 -21.70
N PHE A 78 41.19 41.79 -21.25
CA PHE A 78 41.11 43.01 -20.44
C PHE A 78 41.91 42.90 -19.12
N LYS A 79 41.78 41.80 -18.36
CA LYS A 79 42.52 41.57 -17.12
C LYS A 79 44.02 41.44 -17.34
N ARG A 80 44.47 40.95 -18.50
CA ARG A 80 45.90 40.89 -18.86
C ARG A 80 46.48 42.28 -19.02
N HIS A 81 45.75 43.21 -19.64
CA HIS A 81 46.17 44.60 -19.74
C HIS A 81 46.28 45.26 -18.35
N GLU A 82 45.33 45.01 -17.45
CA GLU A 82 45.33 45.52 -16.07
C GLU A 82 46.44 44.92 -15.18
N THR A 83 46.63 43.59 -15.23
CA THR A 83 47.66 42.90 -14.43
C THR A 83 49.08 43.19 -14.89
N LYS A 84 49.28 43.52 -16.18
CA LYS A 84 50.58 43.99 -16.68
C LYS A 84 50.97 45.31 -16.02
N ALA A 85 50.02 46.24 -15.87
CA ALA A 85 50.23 47.49 -15.14
C ALA A 85 50.55 47.25 -13.64
N ASN A 86 49.86 46.33 -12.95
CA ASN A 86 50.07 46.05 -11.51
C ASN A 86 51.31 45.21 -11.17
N ARG A 87 51.74 44.31 -12.06
CA ARG A 87 52.90 43.43 -11.83
C ARG A 87 54.22 44.19 -11.77
N GLN A 88 54.33 45.28 -12.53
CA GLN A 88 55.48 46.18 -12.47
C GLN A 88 55.61 46.81 -11.06
N ARG A 89 54.48 46.99 -10.35
CA ARG A 89 54.42 47.51 -8.98
C ARG A 89 54.90 46.50 -7.90
N TYR A 90 54.43 45.24 -7.91
CA TYR A 90 54.73 44.21 -6.87
C TYR A 90 56.10 43.53 -6.93
N PHE A 91 56.75 43.55 -8.10
CA PHE A 91 58.09 42.95 -8.26
C PHE A 91 59.14 43.64 -7.38
N LEU A 92 58.92 44.92 -7.05
CA LEU A 92 59.76 45.71 -6.15
C LEU A 92 59.71 45.21 -4.67
N GLU A 93 58.77 44.33 -4.28
CA GLU A 93 58.45 43.98 -2.87
C GLU A 93 58.78 42.51 -2.47
N SER A 94 58.49 41.56 -3.35
CA SER A 94 58.69 40.10 -3.24
C SER A 94 60.12 39.68 -2.83
N LYS A 95 61.11 40.53 -3.16
CA LYS A 95 62.48 40.20 -2.84
C LYS A 95 62.74 40.10 -1.34
N ARG A 96 62.01 40.80 -0.49
CA ARG A 96 62.33 40.89 0.93
C ARG A 96 62.18 39.58 1.76
N LEU A 97 61.49 38.51 1.28
CA LEU A 97 60.94 37.44 2.17
C LEU A 97 61.59 36.00 2.15
N LYS A 98 62.34 35.53 1.12
CA LYS A 98 62.64 34.06 0.93
C LYS A 98 63.56 33.50 2.00
N ILE A 99 64.24 34.39 2.70
CA ILE A 99 65.32 34.05 3.63
C ILE A 99 64.83 33.04 4.66
N GLN A 100 63.54 33.06 4.98
CA GLN A 100 63.05 32.44 6.20
C GLN A 100 62.53 31.00 6.06
N CYS A 101 62.29 30.46 4.86
CA CYS A 101 61.57 29.18 4.71
C CYS A 101 62.44 27.94 4.45
N ARG A 102 63.76 28.09 4.27
CA ARG A 102 64.62 26.98 3.85
C ARG A 102 64.79 25.91 4.93
N ASP A 103 64.85 26.30 6.19
CA ASP A 103 65.21 25.40 7.29
C ASP A 103 64.12 24.40 7.68
N GLY A 104 62.85 24.74 7.49
CA GLY A 104 61.77 23.96 8.07
C GLY A 104 61.57 22.57 7.44
N ARG A 105 62.17 22.32 6.28
CA ARG A 105 61.74 21.19 5.43
C ARG A 105 62.73 20.07 5.29
N VAL A 106 63.91 20.22 5.89
CA VAL A 106 64.74 19.07 6.28
C VAL A 106 63.95 18.14 7.21
N LYS A 107 63.08 18.68 8.07
CA LYS A 107 62.47 17.92 9.17
C LYS A 107 61.33 16.98 8.80
N LEU A 108 60.74 17.05 7.61
CA LEU A 108 59.38 16.51 7.43
C LEU A 108 59.25 15.29 6.55
N GLN A 109 60.35 14.80 5.96
CA GLN A 109 60.23 13.67 5.02
C GLN A 109 61.21 12.54 5.27
N ASN A 110 61.66 12.46 6.53
CA ASN A 110 61.83 11.18 7.21
C ASN A 110 60.50 10.43 7.43
N ILE A 111 59.32 11.07 7.29
CA ILE A 111 58.11 10.53 7.93
C ILE A 111 57.10 9.91 6.93
N ARG A 112 57.42 9.81 5.63
CA ARG A 112 56.47 9.28 4.62
C ARG A 112 57.05 8.13 3.80
N VAL A 113 57.43 7.07 4.50
CA VAL A 113 57.70 5.71 4.01
C VAL A 113 56.42 5.09 3.39
N GLY A 114 56.51 4.38 2.26
CA GLY A 114 56.32 2.92 2.13
C GLY A 114 55.25 2.61 1.06
N ASP A 115 55.12 1.46 0.36
CA ASP A 115 55.81 0.16 0.39
C ASP A 115 55.48 -0.70 -0.87
N CYS A 116 56.22 -1.81 -1.03
CA CYS A 116 56.40 -2.63 -2.25
C CYS A 116 55.36 -3.77 -2.50
N THR A 117 54.10 -3.46 -2.78
CA THR A 117 53.05 -4.46 -3.15
C THR A 117 52.94 -4.76 -4.66
N HIS A 118 53.67 -4.01 -5.49
CA HIS A 118 53.45 -3.97 -6.94
C HIS A 118 54.24 -5.05 -7.74
N LYS A 119 55.18 -5.77 -7.12
CA LYS A 119 56.10 -6.68 -7.85
C LYS A 119 55.65 -8.14 -7.95
N ILE A 120 54.83 -8.65 -7.02
CA ILE A 120 54.34 -10.06 -7.03
C ILE A 120 53.14 -10.25 -7.96
N ARG A 121 52.34 -9.19 -8.13
CA ARG A 121 51.19 -9.17 -9.03
C ARG A 121 51.57 -9.40 -10.50
N ASN A 122 52.80 -9.05 -10.89
CA ASN A 122 53.27 -9.11 -12.27
C ASN A 122 53.85 -10.47 -12.71
N LEU A 123 54.13 -11.42 -11.80
CA LEU A 123 54.88 -12.65 -12.14
C LEU A 123 54.02 -13.92 -12.36
N LEU A 124 52.72 -13.91 -12.08
CA LEU A 124 51.87 -15.13 -12.07
C LEU A 124 50.57 -15.02 -12.91
N ASP A 125 50.62 -14.36 -14.07
CA ASP A 125 49.41 -13.84 -14.76
C ASP A 125 48.53 -14.84 -15.53
N ARG A 126 48.98 -16.08 -15.78
CA ARG A 126 48.22 -17.09 -16.56
C ARG A 126 47.52 -18.19 -15.75
N HIS A 127 47.73 -18.26 -14.42
CA HIS A 127 47.05 -19.22 -13.53
C HIS A 127 46.42 -18.47 -12.35
N LYS A 128 45.17 -18.00 -12.49
CA LYS A 128 44.49 -17.08 -11.53
C LYS A 128 44.33 -17.63 -10.10
N ASP A 129 44.26 -18.94 -9.96
CA ASP A 129 44.20 -19.70 -8.73
C ASP A 129 45.57 -19.78 -8.03
N MET A 130 46.65 -19.98 -8.79
CA MET A 130 48.02 -19.94 -8.28
C MET A 130 48.48 -18.50 -8.00
N GLN A 131 48.02 -17.55 -8.81
CA GLN A 131 48.26 -16.11 -8.64
C GLN A 131 47.63 -15.57 -7.35
N ARG A 132 46.50 -16.14 -6.92
CA ARG A 132 45.84 -15.87 -5.63
C ARG A 132 46.48 -16.61 -4.48
N LEU A 133 46.93 -17.84 -4.71
CA LEU A 133 47.57 -18.68 -3.69
C LEU A 133 48.94 -18.14 -3.28
N TYR A 134 49.68 -17.58 -4.24
CA TYR A 134 51.05 -17.12 -4.08
C TYR A 134 51.19 -15.59 -4.08
N GLN A 135 50.07 -14.86 -4.04
CA GLN A 135 49.99 -13.39 -4.20
C GLN A 135 50.72 -12.59 -3.12
N ARG A 136 50.99 -13.22 -1.99
CA ARG A 136 51.65 -12.62 -0.82
C ARG A 136 52.82 -13.48 -0.32
N MET A 137 53.23 -14.49 -1.10
CA MET A 137 54.43 -15.24 -0.84
C MET A 137 55.60 -14.66 -1.66
N PRO A 138 56.81 -14.57 -1.09
CA PRO A 138 58.00 -14.26 -1.87
C PRO A 138 58.20 -15.33 -2.95
N ILE A 139 58.68 -14.89 -4.11
CA ILE A 139 58.63 -15.64 -5.39
C ILE A 139 59.27 -17.02 -5.28
N ASP A 140 60.27 -17.20 -4.43
CA ASP A 140 61.00 -18.47 -4.26
C ASP A 140 60.16 -19.55 -3.55
N GLN A 141 59.24 -19.17 -2.66
CA GLN A 141 58.37 -20.11 -1.92
C GLN A 141 57.21 -20.64 -2.76
N VAL A 142 56.99 -20.04 -3.92
CA VAL A 142 55.91 -20.39 -4.82
C VAL A 142 56.24 -21.69 -5.57
N VAL A 143 57.48 -21.83 -6.03
CA VAL A 143 57.91 -22.94 -6.89
C VAL A 143 57.94 -24.28 -6.14
N ASP A 144 58.41 -24.29 -4.90
CA ASP A 144 58.51 -25.52 -4.08
C ASP A 144 57.14 -26.08 -3.69
N ASN A 145 56.20 -25.19 -3.37
CA ASN A 145 54.82 -25.59 -3.04
C ASN A 145 54.09 -26.20 -4.24
N ILE A 146 54.42 -25.82 -5.47
CA ILE A 146 53.84 -26.40 -6.68
C ILE A 146 54.38 -27.81 -6.91
N ASN A 147 55.69 -28.01 -6.74
CA ASN A 147 56.33 -29.31 -6.92
C ASN A 147 55.90 -30.32 -5.86
N GLN A 148 55.80 -29.88 -4.60
CA GLN A 148 55.36 -30.71 -3.47
C GLN A 148 53.88 -31.08 -3.58
N ARG A 149 53.01 -30.13 -3.99
CA ARG A 149 51.60 -30.38 -4.27
C ARG A 149 51.41 -31.36 -5.44
N THR A 150 52.24 -31.27 -6.46
CA THR A 150 52.17 -32.15 -7.64
C THR A 150 52.63 -33.58 -7.32
N PHE A 151 53.62 -33.74 -6.45
CA PHE A 151 54.11 -35.05 -5.99
C PHE A 151 53.10 -35.79 -5.10
N VAL A 152 52.48 -35.07 -4.14
CA VAL A 152 51.45 -35.63 -3.24
C VAL A 152 50.21 -36.08 -4.02
N MET A 153 49.78 -35.29 -5.00
CA MET A 153 48.62 -35.62 -5.83
C MET A 153 48.86 -36.85 -6.73
N ARG A 154 50.10 -37.12 -7.15
CA ARG A 154 50.45 -38.34 -7.93
C ARG A 154 50.52 -39.59 -7.05
N LYS A 155 51.13 -39.51 -5.87
CA LYS A 155 51.19 -40.63 -4.91
C LYS A 155 49.80 -41.04 -4.41
N GLU A 156 48.92 -40.07 -4.15
CA GLU A 156 47.53 -40.34 -3.77
C GLU A 156 46.73 -40.91 -4.94
N ARG A 157 46.94 -40.44 -6.17
CA ARG A 157 46.32 -41.05 -7.35
C ARG A 157 46.68 -42.53 -7.49
N ASP A 158 47.95 -42.89 -7.34
CA ASP A 158 48.40 -44.27 -7.53
C ASP A 158 47.93 -45.20 -6.38
N ARG A 159 47.86 -44.68 -5.14
CA ARG A 159 47.23 -45.38 -3.99
C ARG A 159 45.72 -45.58 -4.21
N LEU A 160 45.04 -44.55 -4.71
CA LEU A 160 43.63 -44.60 -5.00
C LEU A 160 43.32 -45.53 -6.17
N GLU A 161 44.19 -45.62 -7.18
CA GLU A 161 44.01 -46.51 -8.35
C GLU A 161 44.17 -47.99 -7.99
N CYS A 162 45.14 -48.32 -7.12
CA CYS A 162 45.30 -49.67 -6.59
C CYS A 162 44.14 -50.08 -5.67
N ARG A 163 43.70 -49.16 -4.80
CA ARG A 163 42.51 -49.35 -3.95
C ARG A 163 41.23 -49.47 -4.78
N LEU A 164 41.13 -48.74 -5.88
CA LEU A 164 40.01 -48.76 -6.82
C LEU A 164 39.97 -50.06 -7.63
N GLY A 165 41.11 -50.66 -7.97
CA GLY A 165 41.19 -52.00 -8.57
C GLY A 165 40.69 -53.12 -7.64
N GLN A 166 41.04 -53.07 -6.35
CA GLN A 166 40.57 -54.01 -5.33
C GLN A 166 39.07 -53.84 -5.08
N LEU A 167 38.62 -52.60 -4.91
CA LEU A 167 37.21 -52.28 -4.77
C LEU A 167 36.39 -52.71 -6.00
N LYS A 168 36.92 -52.60 -7.22
CA LYS A 168 36.21 -53.03 -8.44
C LYS A 168 35.95 -54.54 -8.48
N LYS A 169 36.84 -55.37 -7.92
CA LYS A 169 36.64 -56.83 -7.83
C LYS A 169 35.61 -57.19 -6.77
N GLU A 170 35.73 -56.65 -5.56
CA GLU A 170 34.74 -56.83 -4.49
C GLU A 170 33.36 -56.33 -4.91
N TYR A 171 33.32 -55.19 -5.60
CA TYR A 171 32.10 -54.60 -6.15
C TYR A 171 31.42 -55.52 -7.17
N LYS A 172 32.17 -56.16 -8.07
CA LYS A 172 31.61 -57.09 -9.07
C LYS A 172 30.96 -58.32 -8.41
N GLN A 173 31.55 -58.81 -7.31
CA GLN A 173 31.03 -59.93 -6.51
C GLN A 173 29.70 -59.57 -5.82
N ILE A 174 29.65 -58.38 -5.22
CA ILE A 174 28.44 -57.85 -4.56
C ILE A 174 27.34 -57.56 -5.59
N LEU A 175 27.70 -57.15 -6.80
CA LEU A 175 26.76 -56.88 -7.90
C LEU A 175 26.00 -58.13 -8.35
N LEU A 176 26.67 -59.28 -8.40
CA LEU A 176 26.03 -60.57 -8.69
C LEU A 176 25.06 -60.99 -7.58
N ASN A 177 25.46 -60.87 -6.31
CA ASN A 177 24.58 -61.19 -5.18
C ASN A 177 23.36 -60.26 -5.11
N ARG A 178 23.56 -58.99 -5.45
CA ARG A 178 22.48 -58.01 -5.59
C ARG A 178 21.50 -58.41 -6.69
N ALA A 179 21.97 -58.84 -7.86
CA ALA A 179 21.10 -59.25 -8.96
C ALA A 179 20.20 -60.45 -8.60
N VAL A 180 20.73 -61.39 -7.79
CA VAL A 180 19.95 -62.52 -7.27
C VAL A 180 18.87 -62.08 -6.28
N LEU A 181 19.19 -61.13 -5.38
CA LEU A 181 18.22 -60.57 -4.44
C LEU A 181 17.16 -59.70 -5.14
N ASP A 182 17.55 -58.92 -6.14
CA ASP A 182 16.65 -58.08 -6.95
C ASP A 182 15.60 -58.94 -7.69
N ASN A 183 16.00 -60.10 -8.23
CA ASN A 183 15.07 -61.03 -8.88
C ASN A 183 14.06 -61.62 -7.88
N ARG A 184 14.47 -61.91 -6.64
CA ARG A 184 13.53 -62.39 -5.60
C ARG A 184 12.52 -61.32 -5.19
N ILE A 185 12.96 -60.07 -5.05
CA ILE A 185 12.09 -58.95 -4.67
C ILE A 185 11.05 -58.68 -5.78
N LYS A 186 11.44 -58.78 -7.06
CA LYS A 186 10.56 -58.46 -8.19
C LYS A 186 9.37 -59.40 -8.38
N TYR A 187 9.50 -60.70 -8.12
CA TYR A 187 8.49 -61.67 -8.57
C TYR A 187 7.68 -62.35 -7.45
N GLN A 188 8.08 -62.24 -6.18
CA GLN A 188 7.39 -62.91 -5.06
C GLN A 188 6.71 -61.97 -4.06
N ASN A 189 6.98 -60.65 -4.07
CA ASN A 189 6.47 -59.71 -3.07
C ASN A 189 5.42 -58.71 -3.60
N GLU A 190 4.91 -58.89 -4.82
CA GLU A 190 4.05 -57.89 -5.46
C GLU A 190 2.56 -58.17 -5.15
N TYR A 191 2.18 -58.15 -3.86
CA TYR A 191 0.80 -57.86 -3.50
C TYR A 191 0.66 -56.34 -3.51
N VAL A 192 -0.12 -55.80 -4.45
CA VAL A 192 -0.50 -54.38 -4.41
C VAL A 192 -1.48 -54.23 -3.26
N ILE A 193 -0.94 -53.82 -2.12
CA ILE A 193 -1.71 -53.53 -0.91
C ILE A 193 -2.57 -52.30 -1.22
N ASP A 194 -3.87 -52.33 -0.94
CA ASP A 194 -4.78 -51.18 -1.21
C ASP A 194 -4.32 -49.90 -0.48
N GLU A 195 -3.58 -50.06 0.62
CA GLU A 195 -2.90 -48.98 1.34
C GLU A 195 -1.77 -48.35 0.52
N GLU A 196 -1.06 -49.11 -0.33
CA GLU A 196 -0.09 -48.57 -1.28
C GLU A 196 -0.79 -47.77 -2.40
N VAL A 197 -1.96 -48.18 -2.86
CA VAL A 197 -2.73 -47.42 -3.85
C VAL A 197 -3.18 -46.08 -3.27
N LYS A 198 -3.73 -46.09 -2.05
CA LYS A 198 -4.09 -44.87 -1.31
C LYS A 198 -2.87 -44.01 -1.00
N SER A 199 -1.74 -44.62 -0.64
CA SER A 199 -0.45 -43.94 -0.44
C SER A 199 0.03 -43.27 -1.72
N ARG A 200 -0.06 -43.94 -2.88
CA ARG A 200 0.27 -43.35 -4.19
C ARG A 200 -0.63 -42.16 -4.51
N ASP A 201 -1.91 -42.21 -4.16
CA ASP A 201 -2.81 -41.06 -4.35
C ASP A 201 -2.47 -39.90 -3.41
N PHE A 202 -2.09 -40.17 -2.15
CA PHE A 202 -1.59 -39.13 -1.26
C PHE A 202 -0.25 -38.55 -1.74
N ILE A 203 0.67 -39.38 -2.23
CA ILE A 203 1.93 -38.95 -2.84
C ILE A 203 1.65 -38.07 -4.05
N LYS A 204 0.73 -38.46 -4.95
CA LYS A 204 0.31 -37.61 -6.09
C LYS A 204 -0.26 -36.27 -5.62
N LYS A 205 -1.08 -36.25 -4.56
CA LYS A 205 -1.61 -34.99 -3.99
C LYS A 205 -0.49 -34.13 -3.40
N ILE A 206 0.48 -34.75 -2.71
CA ILE A 206 1.67 -34.07 -2.15
C ILE A 206 2.57 -33.56 -3.29
N GLU A 207 2.79 -34.32 -4.35
CA GLU A 207 3.54 -33.92 -5.53
C GLU A 207 2.86 -32.76 -6.24
N ASN A 208 1.54 -32.81 -6.42
CA ASN A 208 0.77 -31.73 -7.03
C ASN A 208 0.82 -30.45 -6.16
N SER A 209 0.77 -30.59 -4.83
CA SER A 209 1.01 -29.48 -3.90
C SER A 209 2.45 -28.95 -3.99
N ASN A 210 3.45 -29.83 -4.14
CA ASN A 210 4.85 -29.45 -4.33
C ASN A 210 5.10 -28.76 -5.67
N VAL A 211 4.41 -29.16 -6.75
CA VAL A 211 4.44 -28.48 -8.05
C VAL A 211 3.85 -27.08 -7.91
N ARG A 212 2.70 -26.94 -7.23
CA ARG A 212 2.13 -25.63 -6.88
C ARG A 212 3.10 -24.79 -6.05
N LEU A 213 3.74 -25.37 -5.04
CA LEU A 213 4.75 -24.68 -4.23
C LEU A 213 5.97 -24.26 -5.07
N LYS A 214 6.44 -25.09 -6.00
CA LYS A 214 7.52 -24.75 -6.94
C LYS A 214 7.10 -23.62 -7.87
N ALA A 215 5.87 -23.63 -8.39
CA ALA A 215 5.33 -22.56 -9.21
C ALA A 215 5.26 -21.25 -8.41
N VAL A 216 4.75 -21.27 -7.18
CA VAL A 216 4.74 -20.11 -6.27
C VAL A 216 6.16 -19.62 -5.98
N LYS A 217 7.11 -20.52 -5.73
CA LYS A 217 8.53 -20.16 -5.54
C LYS A 217 9.14 -19.56 -6.80
N ALA A 218 8.79 -20.07 -7.98
CA ALA A 218 9.24 -19.52 -9.26
C ALA A 218 8.66 -18.12 -9.48
N ILE A 219 7.36 -17.92 -9.23
CA ILE A 219 6.68 -16.62 -9.27
C ILE A 219 7.35 -15.63 -8.30
N ASN A 220 7.58 -16.05 -7.06
CA ASN A 220 8.25 -15.22 -6.06
C ASN A 220 9.69 -14.89 -6.50
N SER A 221 10.42 -15.87 -7.06
CA SER A 221 11.74 -15.62 -7.65
C SER A 221 11.69 -14.64 -8.82
N THR A 222 10.68 -14.72 -9.69
CA THR A 222 10.49 -13.76 -10.77
C THR A 222 10.16 -12.37 -10.23
N TYR A 223 9.32 -12.24 -9.21
CA TYR A 223 9.06 -10.95 -8.56
C TYR A 223 10.32 -10.38 -7.89
N LEU A 224 11.10 -11.20 -7.20
CA LEU A 224 12.37 -10.78 -6.63
C LEU A 224 13.36 -10.30 -7.71
N LYS A 225 13.40 -10.98 -8.86
CA LYS A 225 14.19 -10.54 -10.02
C LYS A 225 13.65 -9.24 -10.61
N MET A 226 12.33 -9.07 -10.75
CA MET A 226 11.72 -7.83 -11.20
C MET A 226 12.06 -6.68 -10.25
N ILE A 227 11.94 -6.89 -8.93
CA ILE A 227 12.35 -5.91 -7.92
C ILE A 227 13.86 -5.60 -8.03
N GLN A 228 14.69 -6.61 -8.29
CA GLN A 228 16.13 -6.41 -8.48
C GLN A 228 16.43 -5.58 -9.74
N VAL A 229 15.74 -5.85 -10.86
CA VAL A 229 15.83 -5.06 -12.09
C VAL A 229 15.37 -3.63 -11.82
N LEU A 230 14.21 -3.43 -11.19
CA LEU A 230 13.71 -2.10 -10.84
C LEU A 230 14.66 -1.34 -9.90
N ARG A 231 15.29 -2.03 -8.94
CA ARG A 231 16.33 -1.44 -8.09
C ARG A 231 17.58 -1.06 -8.89
N HIS A 232 17.96 -1.88 -9.87
CA HIS A 232 19.08 -1.60 -10.75
C HIS A 232 18.79 -0.40 -11.64
N ASP A 233 17.58 -0.33 -12.20
CA ASP A 233 17.09 0.81 -12.99
C ASP A 233 17.03 2.08 -12.13
N ALA A 234 16.58 1.99 -10.88
CA ALA A 234 16.60 3.12 -9.95
C ALA A 234 18.03 3.64 -9.70
N ILE A 235 18.99 2.74 -9.50
CA ILE A 235 20.42 3.09 -9.39
C ILE A 235 20.94 3.71 -10.69
N PHE A 236 20.35 3.38 -11.83
CA PHE A 236 20.73 3.89 -13.14
C PHE A 236 20.17 5.29 -13.44
N TYR A 237 18.91 5.55 -13.09
CA TYR A 237 18.30 6.88 -13.23
C TYR A 237 18.93 7.90 -12.28
N GLU A 238 19.43 7.47 -11.11
CA GLU A 238 20.04 8.34 -10.12
C GLU A 238 21.24 9.17 -10.66
N PRO A 239 22.24 8.60 -11.36
CA PRO A 239 23.27 9.35 -12.07
C PRO A 239 22.75 10.35 -13.11
N ILE A 240 21.66 10.02 -13.82
CA ILE A 240 21.05 10.89 -14.83
C ILE A 240 20.45 12.11 -14.14
N LEU A 241 19.60 11.88 -13.12
CA LEU A 241 18.97 12.94 -12.34
C LEU A 241 20.00 13.82 -11.63
N ARG A 242 21.06 13.22 -11.07
CA ARG A 242 22.17 13.97 -10.47
C ARG A 242 22.93 14.80 -11.48
N SER A 243 23.14 14.30 -12.69
CA SER A 243 23.83 15.05 -13.75
C SER A 243 22.98 16.21 -14.24
N LEU A 244 21.67 16.02 -14.43
CA LEU A 244 20.73 17.08 -14.81
C LEU A 244 20.59 18.14 -13.71
N ASN A 245 20.53 17.73 -12.44
CA ASN A 245 20.56 18.67 -11.33
C ASN A 245 21.90 19.43 -11.27
N GLY A 246 23.01 18.75 -11.60
CA GLY A 246 24.31 19.37 -11.79
C GLY A 246 24.32 20.41 -12.90
N ASP A 247 23.76 20.10 -14.06
CA ASP A 247 23.61 21.04 -15.19
C ASP A 247 22.75 22.25 -14.80
N MET A 248 21.65 22.05 -14.07
CA MET A 248 20.81 23.14 -13.56
C MET A 248 21.58 24.05 -12.59
N GLU A 249 22.34 23.45 -11.66
CA GLU A 249 23.19 24.20 -10.73
C GLU A 249 24.30 24.95 -11.48
N ASP A 250 24.91 24.33 -12.49
CA ASP A 250 25.95 24.90 -13.32
C ASP A 250 25.40 26.09 -14.13
N GLN A 251 24.27 25.95 -14.81
CA GLN A 251 23.59 27.04 -15.51
C GLN A 251 23.22 28.19 -14.55
N ALA A 252 22.65 27.89 -13.38
CA ALA A 252 22.35 28.91 -12.38
C ALA A 252 23.61 29.64 -11.90
N ASN A 253 24.71 28.91 -11.71
CA ASN A 253 26.00 29.48 -11.33
C ASN A 253 26.63 30.28 -12.48
N PHE A 254 26.43 29.89 -13.75
CA PHE A 254 26.85 30.67 -14.91
C PHE A 254 26.11 31.99 -15.00
N ILE A 255 24.80 31.98 -14.81
CA ILE A 255 23.99 33.20 -14.78
C ILE A 255 24.49 34.12 -13.67
N LYS A 256 24.71 33.59 -12.46
CA LYS A 256 25.32 34.35 -11.35
C LYS A 256 26.70 34.88 -11.74
N HIS A 257 27.54 34.09 -12.40
CA HIS A 257 28.88 34.51 -12.84
C HIS A 257 28.80 35.63 -13.88
N ILE A 258 27.96 35.49 -14.91
CA ILE A 258 27.70 36.55 -15.90
C ILE A 258 27.29 37.84 -15.20
N LEU A 259 26.36 37.78 -14.24
CA LEU A 259 25.89 38.96 -13.52
C LEU A 259 27.00 39.58 -12.67
N TYR A 260 27.72 38.77 -11.91
CA TYR A 260 28.85 39.22 -11.09
C TYR A 260 29.97 39.86 -11.93
N LEU A 261 30.17 39.42 -13.18
CA LEU A 261 31.14 40.02 -14.10
C LEU A 261 30.60 41.22 -14.85
N GLY A 262 29.34 41.14 -15.27
CA GLY A 262 28.65 42.14 -16.06
C GLY A 262 28.41 43.41 -15.27
N ILE A 263 27.99 43.32 -14.00
CA ILE A 263 27.67 44.51 -13.19
C ILE A 263 28.89 45.43 -12.99
N PRO A 264 30.07 44.94 -12.54
CA PRO A 264 31.26 45.78 -12.44
C PRO A 264 31.80 46.21 -13.80
N ALA A 265 31.66 45.39 -14.84
CA ALA A 265 32.07 45.78 -16.20
C ALA A 265 31.20 46.92 -16.74
N ILE A 266 29.88 46.88 -16.50
CA ILE A 266 28.94 47.95 -16.85
C ILE A 266 29.22 49.20 -16.02
N ALA A 267 29.53 49.07 -14.73
CA ALA A 267 29.91 50.18 -13.88
C ALA A 267 31.21 50.84 -14.34
N LYS A 268 32.29 50.05 -14.54
CA LYS A 268 33.55 50.54 -15.11
C LYS A 268 33.36 51.11 -16.52
N PHE A 269 32.48 50.54 -17.34
CA PHE A 269 32.17 51.11 -18.66
C PHE A 269 31.49 52.47 -18.53
N ARG A 270 30.56 52.66 -17.58
CA ARG A 270 29.97 53.97 -17.30
C ARG A 270 31.01 54.97 -16.81
N GLU A 271 31.90 54.56 -15.90
CA GLU A 271 33.00 55.39 -15.40
C GLU A 271 33.96 55.78 -16.53
N LEU A 272 34.48 54.82 -17.29
CA LEU A 272 35.37 55.07 -18.43
C LEU A 272 34.69 55.91 -19.52
N ASN A 273 33.39 55.72 -19.76
CA ASN A 273 32.63 56.53 -20.72
C ASN A 273 32.43 57.96 -20.19
N GLN A 274 32.27 58.14 -18.88
CA GLN A 274 32.27 59.47 -18.25
C GLN A 274 33.66 60.12 -18.31
N GLU A 275 34.73 59.40 -17.96
CA GLU A 275 36.12 59.88 -18.08
C GLU A 275 36.45 60.24 -19.53
N TYR A 276 36.02 59.41 -20.48
CA TYR A 276 36.17 59.66 -21.90
C TYR A 276 35.40 60.91 -22.34
N ARG A 277 34.13 61.07 -21.95
CA ARG A 277 33.36 62.30 -22.23
C ARG A 277 34.01 63.53 -21.60
N GLN A 278 34.53 63.43 -20.37
CA GLN A 278 35.27 64.52 -19.73
C GLN A 278 36.57 64.84 -20.46
N LEU A 279 37.29 63.83 -20.94
CA LEU A 279 38.50 64.00 -21.74
C LEU A 279 38.16 64.61 -23.11
N GLU A 280 37.06 64.19 -23.73
CA GLU A 280 36.53 64.71 -25.00
C GLU A 280 36.11 66.17 -24.85
N ASP A 281 35.35 66.52 -23.81
CA ASP A 281 34.97 67.90 -23.49
C ASP A 281 36.19 68.77 -23.20
N LYS A 282 37.17 68.27 -22.43
CA LYS A 282 38.46 68.96 -22.22
C LYS A 282 39.20 69.16 -23.54
N SER A 283 39.20 68.17 -24.42
CA SER A 283 39.83 68.28 -25.73
C SER A 283 39.11 69.26 -26.65
N ARG A 284 37.77 69.29 -26.64
CA ARG A 284 36.92 70.22 -27.40
C ARG A 284 37.09 71.65 -26.91
N LYS A 285 37.15 71.85 -25.59
CA LYS A 285 37.48 73.14 -24.97
C LYS A 285 38.87 73.60 -25.36
N ASN A 286 39.89 72.74 -25.22
CA ASN A 286 41.25 73.04 -25.66
C ASN A 286 41.33 73.37 -27.16
N LEU A 287 40.54 72.70 -28.01
CA LEU A 287 40.49 72.97 -29.45
C LEU A 287 39.80 74.31 -29.75
N GLN A 288 38.69 74.62 -29.06
CA GLN A 288 37.97 75.88 -29.20
C GLN A 288 38.80 77.07 -28.71
N GLU A 289 39.53 76.91 -27.59
CA GLU A 289 40.51 77.87 -27.09
C GLU A 289 41.62 78.12 -28.11
N LYS A 290 42.16 77.06 -28.72
CA LYS A 290 43.14 77.19 -29.81
C LYS A 290 42.57 77.88 -31.06
N LEU A 291 41.32 77.62 -31.44
CA LEU A 291 40.65 78.29 -32.57
C LEU A 291 40.35 79.77 -32.28
N GLN A 292 39.93 80.10 -31.06
CA GLN A 292 39.75 81.49 -30.62
C GLN A 292 41.08 82.24 -30.62
N MET A 293 42.15 81.63 -30.11
CA MET A 293 43.51 82.16 -30.19
C MET A 293 43.95 82.37 -31.64
N MET A 294 43.62 81.46 -32.56
CA MET A 294 43.88 81.67 -33.99
C MET A 294 43.03 82.79 -34.63
N SER A 295 41.81 83.01 -34.14
CA SER A 295 40.93 84.08 -34.62
C SER A 295 41.36 85.47 -34.14
N SER A 296 41.92 85.59 -32.93
CA SER A 296 42.50 86.84 -32.44
C SER A 296 43.73 87.22 -33.27
N PHE A 297 44.53 86.26 -33.72
CA PHE A 297 45.60 86.52 -34.69
C PHE A 297 45.09 87.00 -36.07
N LYS A 298 43.85 86.68 -36.46
CA LYS A 298 43.21 87.27 -37.66
C LYS A 298 42.70 88.69 -37.43
N SER A 299 42.32 89.07 -36.21
CA SER A 299 41.89 90.45 -35.89
C SER A 299 43.05 91.42 -35.61
N ILE A 300 44.29 90.93 -35.64
CA ILE A 300 45.54 91.72 -35.49
C ILE A 300 46.12 92.10 -36.88
N ARG A 301 45.31 92.04 -37.96
CA ARG A 301 45.61 92.84 -39.16
C ARG A 301 45.15 94.28 -38.91
N PRO A 302 45.98 95.31 -39.18
CA PRO A 302 45.61 96.69 -38.94
C PRO A 302 44.44 97.05 -39.85
N ALA A 303 43.40 97.62 -39.24
CA ALA A 303 42.33 98.29 -39.95
C ALA A 303 42.89 99.53 -40.68
N SER A 304 42.36 99.80 -41.88
CA SER A 304 42.28 101.16 -42.41
C SER A 304 40.96 101.29 -43.19
N PRO A 305 40.27 102.44 -43.16
CA PRO A 305 39.36 102.74 -42.05
C PRO A 305 38.04 103.30 -42.57
N LEU A 306 36.92 102.68 -42.22
CA LEU A 306 35.63 103.38 -42.14
C LEU A 306 34.94 102.86 -40.88
N ALA A 307 35.27 103.55 -39.80
CA ALA A 307 34.41 103.76 -38.65
C ALA A 307 32.97 104.07 -39.15
N LEU A 308 31.87 103.62 -38.55
CA LEU A 308 31.49 103.76 -37.16
C LEU A 308 30.12 103.08 -36.98
N THR A 309 29.79 102.77 -35.72
CA THR A 309 28.45 102.59 -35.16
C THR A 309 27.69 101.30 -35.47
N THR A 310 27.79 100.39 -34.50
CA THR A 310 26.62 99.90 -33.77
C THR A 310 25.44 100.88 -33.85
N HIS A 311 24.35 100.52 -34.51
CA HIS A 311 22.99 100.80 -34.04
C HIS A 311 22.04 99.81 -34.70
N ALA A 312 21.01 99.46 -33.94
CA ALA A 312 19.84 98.67 -34.29
C ALA A 312 19.57 98.58 -35.79
N LYS A 313 19.38 97.35 -36.30
CA LYS A 313 18.89 97.11 -37.66
C LYS A 313 17.57 97.88 -37.85
N LEU A 314 17.70 99.08 -38.38
CA LEU A 314 16.64 99.87 -38.96
C LEU A 314 15.96 99.01 -40.03
N LYS A 315 14.65 99.05 -39.98
CA LYS A 315 13.71 98.47 -40.94
C LYS A 315 14.23 98.71 -42.36
N VAL A 316 14.75 97.67 -42.99
CA VAL A 316 14.68 97.57 -44.44
C VAL A 316 13.23 97.23 -44.72
N GLU A 317 12.49 98.21 -45.26
CA GLU A 317 11.24 97.97 -45.94
C GLU A 317 11.51 96.94 -47.04
N ILE A 318 11.18 95.69 -46.73
CA ILE A 318 11.08 94.62 -47.71
C ILE A 318 9.68 94.76 -48.32
N PRO A 319 9.55 94.80 -49.66
CA PRO A 319 8.27 94.92 -50.36
C PRO A 319 7.27 93.83 -49.95
N PRO A 320 5.95 94.03 -50.16
CA PRO A 320 4.86 93.27 -49.56
C PRO A 320 4.79 91.85 -50.13
N SER A 321 5.66 90.96 -49.68
CA SER A 321 5.66 89.55 -50.05
C SER A 321 6.39 88.71 -49.00
N ALA A 322 5.98 88.83 -47.74
CA ALA A 322 6.42 87.89 -46.71
C ALA A 322 5.29 87.67 -45.69
N ASN A 323 4.21 87.04 -46.13
CA ASN A 323 3.37 86.26 -45.23
C ASN A 323 4.27 85.21 -44.55
N PRO A 324 4.45 85.21 -43.21
CA PRO A 324 5.22 84.17 -42.51
C PRO A 324 4.57 82.77 -42.60
N LYS A 325 3.41 82.64 -43.26
CA LYS A 325 2.77 81.37 -43.65
C LYS A 325 3.09 80.91 -45.09
N ARG A 326 3.84 81.68 -45.91
CA ARG A 326 4.09 81.36 -47.33
C ARG A 326 5.11 80.23 -47.54
N TYR A 327 5.98 79.98 -46.56
CA TYR A 327 6.99 78.92 -46.60
C TYR A 327 6.62 77.67 -45.77
N VAL A 328 5.42 77.60 -45.19
CA VAL A 328 4.86 76.33 -44.73
C VAL A 328 4.11 75.69 -45.91
N ARG A 329 4.86 75.34 -46.96
CA ARG A 329 4.32 74.43 -47.97
C ARG A 329 4.35 73.05 -47.31
N GLU A 330 3.18 72.49 -47.00
CA GLU A 330 3.09 71.07 -46.69
C GLU A 330 3.67 70.32 -47.88
N THR A 331 4.86 69.75 -47.72
CA THR A 331 5.44 68.88 -48.72
C THR A 331 4.48 67.72 -48.97
N ARG A 332 4.51 67.12 -50.17
CA ARG A 332 3.71 65.92 -50.47
C ARG A 332 3.87 64.85 -49.38
N SER A 333 5.06 64.75 -48.79
CA SER A 333 5.33 63.89 -47.64
C SER A 333 4.57 64.27 -46.36
N MET A 334 4.38 65.55 -46.03
CA MET A 334 3.57 65.97 -44.88
C MET A 334 2.08 65.70 -45.10
N VAL A 335 1.55 65.90 -46.31
CA VAL A 335 0.15 65.57 -46.62
C VAL A 335 -0.10 64.07 -46.53
N VAL A 336 0.82 63.27 -47.09
CA VAL A 336 0.81 61.80 -46.95
C VAL A 336 0.89 61.41 -45.47
N LEU A 337 1.77 62.02 -44.69
CA LEU A 337 1.90 61.74 -43.26
C LEU A 337 0.63 62.08 -42.48
N LYS A 338 -0.06 63.18 -42.82
CA LYS A 338 -1.35 63.54 -42.20
C LYS A 338 -2.46 62.55 -42.55
N LEU A 339 -2.52 62.08 -43.80
CA LEU A 339 -3.47 61.04 -44.18
C LEU A 339 -3.18 59.72 -43.47
N VAL A 340 -1.90 59.34 -43.36
CA VAL A 340 -1.47 58.16 -42.59
C VAL A 340 -1.82 58.32 -41.11
N LEU A 341 -1.56 59.48 -40.49
CA LEU A 341 -1.94 59.75 -39.11
C LEU A 341 -3.45 59.64 -38.88
N LYS A 342 -4.28 60.18 -39.76
CA LYS A 342 -5.75 60.02 -39.69
C LYS A 342 -6.18 58.56 -39.80
N SER A 343 -5.55 57.78 -40.68
CA SER A 343 -5.83 56.34 -40.79
C SER A 343 -5.41 55.59 -39.51
N VAL A 344 -4.26 55.93 -38.93
CA VAL A 344 -3.77 55.35 -37.69
C VAL A 344 -4.68 55.72 -36.52
N GLU A 345 -5.13 56.97 -36.40
CA GLU A 345 -6.10 57.40 -35.39
C GLU A 345 -7.41 56.61 -35.49
N LYS A 346 -7.95 56.45 -36.70
CA LYS A 346 -9.15 55.63 -36.92
C LYS A 346 -8.95 54.17 -36.50
N THR A 347 -7.81 53.56 -36.85
CA THR A 347 -7.51 52.19 -36.40
C THR A 347 -7.35 52.08 -34.88
N ILE A 348 -6.78 53.10 -34.22
CA ILE A 348 -6.65 53.12 -32.76
C ILE A 348 -8.02 53.25 -32.10
N GLU A 349 -8.94 54.05 -32.65
CA GLU A 349 -10.31 54.15 -32.17
C GLU A 349 -11.09 52.83 -32.32
N GLU A 350 -10.96 52.16 -33.48
CA GLU A 350 -11.55 50.84 -33.71
C GLU A 350 -11.01 49.80 -32.71
N ILE A 351 -9.69 49.74 -32.52
CA ILE A 351 -9.07 48.82 -31.55
C ILE A 351 -9.48 49.15 -30.12
N LYS A 352 -9.61 50.44 -29.78
CA LYS A 352 -10.08 50.89 -28.46
C LYS A 352 -11.50 50.39 -28.18
N PHE A 353 -12.37 50.42 -29.19
CA PHE A 353 -13.74 49.90 -29.09
C PHE A 353 -13.76 48.38 -28.93
N VAL A 354 -13.03 47.64 -29.78
CA VAL A 354 -12.95 46.17 -29.73
C VAL A 354 -12.38 45.67 -28.40
N THR A 355 -11.40 46.37 -27.84
CA THR A 355 -10.75 45.98 -26.57
C THR A 355 -11.41 46.59 -25.33
N LEU A 356 -12.52 47.33 -25.50
CA LEU A 356 -13.26 48.03 -24.43
C LEU A 356 -12.33 48.86 -23.51
N CYS A 357 -11.37 49.57 -24.09
CA CYS A 357 -10.38 50.38 -23.36
C CYS A 357 -10.83 51.84 -23.22
N SER A 358 -10.52 52.47 -22.09
CA SER A 358 -10.86 53.89 -21.85
C SER A 358 -9.84 54.84 -22.50
N GLN A 359 -8.57 54.42 -22.58
CA GLN A 359 -7.46 55.16 -23.18
C GLN A 359 -6.66 54.29 -24.15
N ALA A 360 -6.08 54.89 -25.21
CA ALA A 360 -5.30 54.17 -26.21
C ALA A 360 -4.04 53.48 -25.62
N ARG A 361 -3.50 53.99 -24.51
CA ARG A 361 -2.33 53.42 -23.82
C ARG A 361 -2.63 52.08 -23.14
N GLU A 362 -3.90 51.81 -22.84
CA GLU A 362 -4.34 50.59 -22.14
C GLU A 362 -4.53 49.40 -23.10
N ILE A 363 -4.62 49.67 -24.41
CA ILE A 363 -4.86 48.67 -25.45
C ILE A 363 -3.79 47.58 -25.42
N TYR A 364 -2.51 47.96 -25.48
CA TYR A 364 -1.41 46.99 -25.57
C TYR A 364 -1.26 46.13 -24.30
N PRO A 365 -1.26 46.70 -23.07
CA PRO A 365 -1.25 45.89 -21.85
C PRO A 365 -2.44 44.94 -21.74
N ARG A 366 -3.66 45.38 -22.06
CA ARG A 366 -4.85 44.52 -22.00
C ARG A 366 -4.82 43.42 -23.04
N MET A 367 -4.44 43.73 -24.28
CA MET A 367 -4.33 42.74 -25.35
C MET A 367 -3.27 41.69 -25.01
N LYS A 368 -2.13 42.10 -24.42
CA LYS A 368 -1.12 41.17 -23.91
C LYS A 368 -1.65 40.26 -22.80
N CYS A 369 -2.31 40.83 -21.79
CA CYS A 369 -2.92 40.05 -20.71
C CYS A 369 -4.03 39.11 -21.22
N GLN A 370 -4.79 39.51 -22.24
CA GLN A 370 -5.83 38.70 -22.85
C GLN A 370 -5.23 37.51 -23.62
N VAL A 371 -4.14 37.73 -24.35
CA VAL A 371 -3.37 36.64 -24.99
C VAL A 371 -2.85 35.67 -23.94
N ASP A 372 -2.20 36.17 -22.88
CA ASP A 372 -1.67 35.33 -21.79
C ASP A 372 -2.78 34.53 -21.07
N ASN A 373 -3.96 35.13 -20.89
CA ASN A 373 -5.12 34.45 -20.30
C ASN A 373 -5.74 33.42 -21.25
N ASN A 374 -5.77 33.71 -22.56
CA ASN A 374 -6.26 32.78 -23.56
C ASN A 374 -5.33 31.56 -23.68
N ASP A 375 -4.01 31.77 -23.66
CA ASP A 375 -3.03 30.68 -23.65
C ASP A 375 -3.19 29.78 -22.42
N LYS A 376 -3.50 30.35 -21.25
CA LYS A 376 -3.81 29.57 -20.05
C LYS A 376 -5.11 28.79 -20.20
N LEU A 377 -6.16 29.41 -20.74
CA LEU A 377 -7.44 28.75 -21.01
C LEU A 377 -7.27 27.59 -21.99
N HIS A 378 -6.51 27.79 -23.07
CA HIS A 378 -6.19 26.72 -24.03
C HIS A 378 -5.50 25.54 -23.36
N ARG A 379 -4.50 25.78 -22.50
CA ARG A 379 -3.85 24.71 -21.74
C ARG A 379 -4.79 23.98 -20.79
N ILE A 380 -5.70 24.70 -20.13
CA ILE A 380 -6.70 24.09 -19.24
C ILE A 380 -7.63 23.20 -20.07
N ILE A 381 -8.11 23.68 -21.21
CA ILE A 381 -8.97 22.91 -22.12
C ILE A 381 -8.26 21.65 -22.62
N GLU A 382 -6.99 21.76 -23.04
CA GLU A 382 -6.20 20.60 -23.47
C GLU A 382 -6.01 19.57 -22.34
N CYS A 383 -5.70 20.04 -21.12
CA CYS A 383 -5.60 19.17 -19.95
C CYS A 383 -6.93 18.47 -19.63
N ASP A 384 -8.05 19.19 -19.70
CA ASP A 384 -9.38 18.64 -19.46
C ASP A 384 -9.78 17.63 -20.55
N MET A 385 -9.45 17.90 -21.81
CA MET A 385 -9.64 16.95 -22.91
C MET A 385 -8.85 15.65 -22.67
N LEU A 386 -7.56 15.75 -22.32
CA LEU A 386 -6.73 14.59 -22.00
C LEU A 386 -7.26 13.82 -20.78
N ALA A 387 -7.76 14.53 -19.76
CA ALA A 387 -8.38 13.91 -18.60
C ALA A 387 -9.68 13.16 -18.98
N HIS A 388 -10.47 13.73 -19.90
CA HIS A 388 -11.68 13.10 -20.41
C HIS A 388 -11.38 11.85 -21.24
N GLU A 389 -10.40 11.91 -22.14
CA GLU A 389 -9.92 10.76 -22.91
C GLU A 389 -9.36 9.64 -21.99
N MET A 390 -8.63 10.02 -20.94
CA MET A 390 -8.17 9.06 -19.93
C MET A 390 -9.35 8.42 -19.19
N LEU A 391 -10.39 9.18 -18.87
CA LEU A 391 -11.57 8.64 -18.22
C LEU A 391 -12.32 7.68 -19.14
N GLU A 392 -12.46 8.03 -20.42
CA GLU A 392 -13.13 7.21 -21.43
C GLU A 392 -12.36 5.89 -21.65
N THR A 393 -11.03 5.94 -21.74
CA THR A 393 -10.19 4.73 -21.82
C THR A 393 -10.29 3.86 -20.58
N LYS A 394 -10.30 4.46 -19.37
CA LYS A 394 -10.56 3.72 -18.12
C LYS A 394 -11.93 3.05 -18.13
N MET A 395 -12.97 3.74 -18.61
CA MET A 395 -14.31 3.18 -18.72
C MET A 395 -14.36 2.00 -19.71
N LYS A 396 -13.70 2.13 -20.87
CA LYS A 396 -13.55 1.03 -21.83
C LYS A 396 -12.82 -0.17 -21.20
N CYS A 397 -11.70 0.04 -20.51
CA CYS A 397 -10.97 -1.02 -19.81
C CYS A 397 -11.81 -1.68 -18.71
N ALA A 398 -12.53 -0.89 -17.91
CA ALA A 398 -13.42 -1.41 -16.88
C ALA A 398 -14.58 -2.23 -17.46
N ASN A 399 -15.14 -1.80 -18.60
CA ASN A 399 -16.17 -2.55 -19.30
C ASN A 399 -15.63 -3.87 -19.88
N VAL A 400 -14.41 -3.87 -20.42
CA VAL A 400 -13.73 -5.11 -20.85
C VAL A 400 -13.48 -6.02 -19.66
N LEU A 401 -12.99 -5.49 -18.53
CA LEU A 401 -12.77 -6.26 -17.30
C LEU A 401 -14.09 -6.83 -16.76
N LYS A 402 -15.16 -6.04 -16.77
CA LYS A 402 -16.51 -6.48 -16.41
C LYS A 402 -16.98 -7.60 -17.34
N GLY A 403 -16.76 -7.46 -18.65
CA GLY A 403 -17.06 -8.52 -19.63
C GLY A 403 -16.25 -9.80 -19.38
N VAL A 404 -14.96 -9.68 -19.07
CA VAL A 404 -14.10 -10.82 -18.69
C VAL A 404 -14.56 -11.44 -17.38
N LEU A 405 -14.93 -10.66 -16.36
CA LEU A 405 -15.43 -11.19 -15.09
C LEU A 405 -16.79 -11.88 -15.24
N MET A 406 -17.68 -11.36 -16.08
CA MET A 406 -18.97 -11.98 -16.38
C MET A 406 -18.82 -13.24 -17.25
N ASN A 407 -17.81 -13.27 -18.13
CA ASN A 407 -17.56 -14.40 -19.05
C ASN A 407 -16.52 -15.39 -18.51
N ASN A 408 -15.85 -15.09 -17.39
CA ASN A 408 -15.03 -16.03 -16.63
C ASN A 408 -15.94 -16.95 -15.80
N LEU A 409 -16.80 -17.69 -16.51
CA LEU A 409 -17.26 -19.00 -16.06
C LEU A 409 -16.05 -19.94 -16.13
N SER A 410 -15.13 -19.78 -15.18
CA SER A 410 -14.12 -20.78 -14.89
C SER A 410 -14.86 -22.10 -14.63
N GLU A 411 -14.39 -23.21 -15.19
CA GLU A 411 -14.91 -24.55 -14.87
C GLU A 411 -14.93 -24.77 -13.35
N GLU A 412 -13.99 -24.17 -12.61
CA GLU A 412 -13.97 -24.22 -11.14
C GLU A 412 -15.15 -23.48 -10.50
N GLU A 413 -15.63 -22.38 -11.08
CA GLU A 413 -16.77 -21.62 -10.57
C GLU A 413 -18.09 -22.33 -10.90
N ILE A 414 -18.19 -22.97 -12.06
CA ILE A 414 -19.31 -23.87 -12.41
C ILE A 414 -19.33 -25.05 -11.42
N ASN A 415 -18.21 -25.73 -11.23
CA ASN A 415 -18.07 -26.84 -10.29
C ASN A 415 -18.38 -26.41 -8.85
N ARG A 416 -17.98 -25.20 -8.44
CA ARG A 416 -18.31 -24.62 -7.13
C ARG A 416 -19.82 -24.41 -6.99
N MET A 417 -20.48 -23.90 -8.03
CA MET A 417 -21.92 -23.66 -8.04
C MET A 417 -22.72 -24.96 -8.07
N GLU A 418 -22.24 -25.99 -8.76
CA GLU A 418 -22.82 -27.35 -8.75
C GLU A 418 -22.67 -27.99 -7.38
N LEU A 419 -21.47 -27.95 -6.78
CA LEU A 419 -21.23 -28.42 -5.42
C LEU A 419 -22.17 -27.73 -4.40
N LEU A 420 -22.40 -26.42 -4.57
CA LEU A 420 -23.29 -25.66 -3.69
C LEU A 420 -24.76 -26.10 -3.84
N LYS A 421 -25.18 -26.45 -5.06
CA LYS A 421 -26.52 -27.02 -5.30
C LYS A 421 -26.65 -28.41 -4.68
N ASP A 422 -25.64 -29.26 -4.85
CA ASP A 422 -25.63 -30.61 -4.28
C ASP A 422 -25.66 -30.56 -2.75
N LEU A 423 -24.84 -29.71 -2.13
CA LEU A 423 -24.82 -29.52 -0.68
C LEU A 423 -26.15 -28.99 -0.13
N ARG A 424 -26.83 -28.11 -0.86
CA ARG A 424 -28.17 -27.65 -0.49
C ARG A 424 -29.20 -28.77 -0.56
N LYS A 425 -29.09 -29.65 -1.56
CA LYS A 425 -29.96 -30.80 -1.71
C LYS A 425 -29.73 -31.82 -0.60
N THR A 426 -28.48 -32.16 -0.29
CA THR A 426 -28.15 -33.09 0.81
C THR A 426 -28.60 -32.54 2.15
N TYR A 427 -28.45 -31.23 2.38
CA TYR A 427 -28.93 -30.60 3.62
C TYR A 427 -30.45 -30.66 3.75
N ALA A 428 -31.19 -30.44 2.66
CA ALA A 428 -32.65 -30.58 2.67
C ALA A 428 -33.08 -32.03 2.96
N GLU A 429 -32.43 -33.01 2.34
CA GLU A 429 -32.68 -34.44 2.59
C GLU A 429 -32.35 -34.86 4.03
N GLU A 430 -31.30 -34.30 4.65
CA GLU A 430 -30.99 -34.54 6.06
C GLU A 430 -32.02 -33.92 7.00
N LEU A 431 -32.53 -32.73 6.67
CA LEU A 431 -33.55 -32.04 7.45
C LEU A 431 -34.90 -32.78 7.42
N GLU A 432 -35.28 -33.34 6.26
CA GLU A 432 -36.47 -34.21 6.15
C GLU A 432 -36.31 -35.47 7.01
N LYS A 433 -35.15 -36.14 6.96
CA LYS A 433 -34.88 -37.31 7.80
C LYS A 433 -34.92 -36.98 9.29
N GLU A 434 -34.38 -35.83 9.69
CA GLU A 434 -34.45 -35.39 11.08
C GLU A 434 -35.90 -35.21 11.53
N GLN A 435 -36.73 -34.56 10.72
CA GLN A 435 -38.17 -34.40 11.00
C GLN A 435 -38.89 -35.75 11.12
N GLU A 436 -38.65 -36.68 10.20
CA GLU A 436 -39.22 -38.04 10.26
C GLU A 436 -38.80 -38.77 11.55
N THR A 437 -37.53 -38.65 11.96
CA THR A 437 -37.07 -39.27 13.21
C THR A 437 -37.69 -38.65 14.46
N LEU A 438 -37.89 -37.33 14.47
CA LEU A 438 -38.54 -36.63 15.58
C LEU A 438 -40.02 -37.03 15.68
N GLU A 439 -40.73 -37.13 14.56
CA GLU A 439 -42.10 -37.62 14.53
C GLU A 439 -42.20 -39.07 15.01
N TYR A 440 -41.28 -39.93 14.56
CA TYR A 440 -41.22 -41.32 15.03
C TYR A 440 -40.96 -41.41 16.54
N LEU A 441 -40.04 -40.60 17.08
CA LEU A 441 -39.75 -40.53 18.52
C LEU A 441 -40.96 -40.03 19.31
N LYS A 442 -41.65 -39.00 18.81
CA LYS A 442 -42.86 -38.45 19.44
C LYS A 442 -43.97 -39.48 19.49
N ASN A 443 -44.27 -40.13 18.37
CA ASN A 443 -45.30 -41.18 18.28
C ASN A 443 -44.99 -42.35 19.23
N ARG A 444 -43.72 -42.76 19.33
CA ARG A 444 -43.29 -43.81 20.26
C ARG A 444 -43.37 -43.34 21.71
N GLY A 445 -43.01 -42.10 22.00
CA GLY A 445 -43.17 -41.47 23.31
C GLY A 445 -44.64 -41.47 23.76
N ASP A 446 -45.55 -41.03 22.89
CA ASP A 446 -46.98 -41.03 23.13
C ASP A 446 -47.51 -42.45 23.39
N ALA A 447 -47.08 -43.43 22.59
CA ALA A 447 -47.43 -44.83 22.80
C ALA A 447 -46.93 -45.37 24.15
N PHE A 448 -45.71 -45.01 24.57
CA PHE A 448 -45.17 -45.38 25.89
C PHE A 448 -45.96 -44.76 27.04
N VAL A 449 -46.37 -43.50 26.90
CA VAL A 449 -47.21 -42.82 27.90
C VAL A 449 -48.57 -43.50 28.00
N MET A 450 -49.21 -43.79 26.87
CA MET A 450 -50.48 -44.52 26.82
C MET A 450 -50.38 -45.91 27.45
N LEU A 451 -49.31 -46.65 27.14
CA LEU A 451 -49.04 -47.95 27.74
C LEU A 451 -48.87 -47.84 29.26
N ARG A 452 -48.09 -46.86 29.74
CA ARG A 452 -47.91 -46.61 31.18
C ARG A 452 -49.23 -46.30 31.87
N VAL A 453 -50.04 -45.38 31.31
CA VAL A 453 -51.35 -45.01 31.87
C VAL A 453 -52.30 -46.20 31.89
N SER A 454 -52.34 -47.00 30.83
CA SER A 454 -53.20 -48.19 30.75
C SER A 454 -52.83 -49.26 31.80
N ILE A 455 -51.53 -49.50 32.02
CA ILE A 455 -51.06 -50.43 33.06
C ILE A 455 -51.41 -49.90 34.44
N TRP A 456 -51.25 -48.60 34.67
CA TRP A 456 -51.69 -47.96 35.92
C TRP A 456 -53.18 -48.11 36.15
N ASN A 457 -54.01 -47.93 35.13
CA ASN A 457 -55.45 -48.17 35.20
C ASN A 457 -55.77 -49.62 35.58
N MET A 458 -55.04 -50.60 35.02
CA MET A 458 -55.22 -52.01 35.39
C MET A 458 -54.82 -52.31 36.84
N ILE A 459 -53.74 -51.71 37.36
CA ILE A 459 -53.35 -51.85 38.77
C ILE A 459 -54.38 -51.23 39.70
N GLU A 460 -54.94 -50.10 39.29
CA GLU A 460 -55.96 -49.36 40.01
C GLU A 460 -57.28 -50.15 40.10
N ILE A 461 -57.69 -50.82 39.02
CA ILE A 461 -58.81 -51.79 39.07
C ILE A 461 -58.50 -52.92 40.05
N LEU A 462 -57.25 -53.38 40.11
CA LEU A 462 -56.78 -54.44 41.01
C LEU A 462 -56.32 -53.93 42.39
N ARG A 463 -56.68 -52.70 42.78
CA ARG A 463 -56.27 -52.02 44.02
C ARG A 463 -56.51 -52.83 45.29
N HIS A 464 -57.54 -53.68 45.31
CA HIS A 464 -57.90 -54.49 46.47
C HIS A 464 -57.24 -55.89 46.49
N VAL A 465 -56.55 -56.27 45.42
CA VAL A 465 -55.89 -57.58 45.31
C VAL A 465 -54.47 -57.50 45.88
N ASP A 466 -54.13 -58.46 46.74
CA ASP A 466 -52.79 -58.56 47.37
C ASP A 466 -52.38 -57.32 48.18
N ARG A 467 -53.35 -56.68 48.83
CA ARG A 467 -53.09 -55.53 49.68
C ARG A 467 -52.66 -55.99 51.08
N GLN A 468 -51.45 -55.62 51.48
CA GLN A 468 -51.07 -55.70 52.89
C GLN A 468 -51.85 -54.62 53.66
N PRO A 469 -52.51 -54.94 54.80
CA PRO A 469 -53.17 -53.94 55.60
C PRO A 469 -52.12 -52.96 56.14
N LYS A 470 -52.02 -51.77 55.54
CA LYS A 470 -51.27 -50.67 56.13
C LYS A 470 -52.09 -50.21 57.34
N LEU A 471 -51.71 -50.67 58.53
CA LEU A 471 -52.26 -50.14 59.79
C LEU A 471 -51.80 -48.68 59.90
N LEU A 472 -52.63 -47.75 59.42
CA LEU A 472 -52.47 -46.34 59.74
C LEU A 472 -52.84 -46.19 61.21
N ARG A 473 -51.83 -46.22 62.09
CA ARG A 473 -52.03 -46.01 63.53
C ARG A 473 -52.42 -44.56 63.72
N THR A 474 -53.72 -44.30 63.88
CA THR A 474 -54.23 -42.94 63.96
C THR A 474 -54.12 -42.50 65.41
N GLN A 475 -53.32 -41.47 65.71
CA GLN A 475 -53.26 -40.94 67.07
C GLN A 475 -54.53 -40.12 67.34
N TYR A 476 -55.42 -40.65 68.20
CA TYR A 476 -56.62 -39.92 68.59
C TYR A 476 -56.28 -38.83 69.61
N PRO A 477 -56.69 -37.56 69.37
CA PRO A 477 -56.31 -36.43 70.23
C PRO A 477 -56.97 -36.44 71.62
N ASN A 478 -58.01 -37.25 71.88
CA ASN A 478 -58.68 -37.28 73.18
C ASN A 478 -59.04 -38.71 73.64
N SER A 479 -59.00 -38.98 74.95
CA SER A 479 -59.09 -40.34 75.52
C SER A 479 -60.46 -40.99 75.32
N TYR A 480 -61.54 -40.22 75.31
CA TYR A 480 -62.91 -40.71 75.06
C TYR A 480 -63.09 -41.29 73.64
N LEU A 481 -62.29 -40.87 72.66
CA LEU A 481 -62.30 -41.41 71.29
C LEU A 481 -61.53 -42.75 71.18
N LYS A 482 -60.88 -43.22 72.25
CA LYS A 482 -60.26 -44.57 72.31
C LYS A 482 -61.26 -45.67 72.70
N LEU A 483 -62.52 -45.34 72.99
CA LEU A 483 -63.55 -46.33 73.30
C LEU A 483 -63.78 -47.28 72.10
N PRO A 484 -63.96 -48.60 72.33
CA PRO A 484 -63.89 -49.61 71.27
C PRO A 484 -64.85 -49.39 70.09
N LEU A 485 -66.00 -48.78 70.35
CA LEU A 485 -67.05 -48.54 69.35
C LEU A 485 -66.86 -47.22 68.56
N LEU A 486 -65.97 -46.33 69.02
CA LEU A 486 -65.70 -45.01 68.41
C LEU A 486 -64.33 -44.95 67.71
N LYS A 487 -63.58 -46.06 67.69
CA LYS A 487 -62.33 -46.16 66.92
C LYS A 487 -62.66 -46.17 65.43
N PHE A 488 -62.27 -45.12 64.73
CA PHE A 488 -62.39 -45.03 63.27
C PHE A 488 -61.56 -46.09 62.53
N GLU A 489 -60.60 -46.74 63.22
CA GLU A 489 -59.88 -47.92 62.73
C GLU A 489 -60.75 -49.19 62.63
N MET A 490 -61.88 -49.26 63.36
CA MET A 490 -62.83 -50.39 63.34
C MET A 490 -63.91 -50.26 62.26
N LEU A 491 -64.07 -49.06 61.69
CA LEU A 491 -64.79 -48.89 60.43
C LEU A 491 -63.86 -49.39 59.33
N ASN A 492 -64.09 -50.62 58.85
CA ASN A 492 -63.44 -51.16 57.66
C ASN A 492 -63.86 -50.33 56.44
N VAL A 493 -63.31 -49.13 56.32
CA VAL A 493 -63.45 -48.27 55.15
C VAL A 493 -62.78 -49.04 54.01
N ARG A 494 -63.60 -49.69 53.18
CA ARG A 494 -63.13 -50.44 52.01
C ARG A 494 -62.54 -49.54 50.93
N SER A 495 -62.56 -48.21 51.09
CA SER A 495 -61.87 -47.30 50.18
C SER A 495 -60.36 -47.25 50.49
N ALA A 496 -59.56 -47.59 49.49
CA ALA A 496 -58.11 -47.48 49.54
C ALA A 496 -57.69 -46.17 48.87
N ALA A 497 -56.71 -45.45 49.45
CA ALA A 497 -56.07 -44.34 48.73
C ALA A 497 -55.24 -44.89 47.53
N PRO A 498 -55.16 -44.15 46.41
CA PRO A 498 -54.28 -44.52 45.30
C PRO A 498 -52.84 -44.72 45.75
N GLU A 499 -52.16 -45.71 45.18
CA GLU A 499 -50.71 -45.87 45.36
C GLU A 499 -49.98 -44.70 44.66
N ILE A 500 -48.79 -44.33 45.16
CA ILE A 500 -48.00 -43.22 44.59
C ILE A 500 -47.57 -43.62 43.17
N TYR A 501 -47.62 -42.65 42.24
CA TYR A 501 -47.32 -42.86 40.82
C TYR A 501 -45.85 -43.28 40.64
N GLU A 502 -45.62 -44.55 40.33
CA GLU A 502 -44.30 -45.08 39.99
C GLU A 502 -44.10 -45.03 38.47
N GLU A 503 -43.00 -44.40 38.04
CA GLU A 503 -42.76 -44.07 36.63
C GLU A 503 -42.17 -45.24 35.82
N ASN A 504 -41.55 -46.22 36.49
CA ASN A 504 -40.88 -47.34 35.85
C ASN A 504 -41.87 -48.45 35.46
N ILE A 505 -42.10 -48.60 34.15
CA ILE A 505 -43.08 -49.52 33.57
C ILE A 505 -42.82 -50.98 33.97
N ASP A 506 -41.56 -51.42 34.09
CA ASP A 506 -41.24 -52.81 34.41
C ASP A 506 -41.62 -53.17 35.84
N VAL A 507 -41.39 -52.24 36.78
CA VAL A 507 -41.78 -52.40 38.19
C VAL A 507 -43.30 -52.45 38.31
N VAL A 508 -43.98 -51.52 37.65
CA VAL A 508 -45.45 -51.43 37.58
C VAL A 508 -46.03 -52.71 36.96
N MET A 509 -45.48 -53.19 35.85
CA MET A 509 -45.88 -54.43 35.18
C MET A 509 -45.67 -55.66 36.07
N HIS A 510 -44.57 -55.73 36.84
CA HIS A 510 -44.33 -56.81 37.79
C HIS A 510 -45.35 -56.82 38.93
N VAL A 511 -45.72 -55.65 39.46
CA VAL A 511 -46.78 -55.51 40.47
C VAL A 511 -48.12 -55.96 39.89
N LEU A 512 -48.45 -55.53 38.66
CA LEU A 512 -49.66 -55.95 37.96
C LEU A 512 -49.72 -57.47 37.82
N LYS A 513 -48.66 -58.10 37.27
CA LYS A 513 -48.57 -59.56 37.11
C LYS A 513 -48.76 -60.29 38.44
N ARG A 514 -48.17 -59.79 39.53
CA ARG A 514 -48.32 -60.38 40.86
C ARG A 514 -49.76 -60.29 41.38
N LYS A 515 -50.38 -59.11 41.29
CA LYS A 515 -51.77 -58.88 41.71
C LYS A 515 -52.71 -59.77 40.88
N LEU A 516 -52.57 -59.78 39.56
CA LEU A 516 -53.40 -60.57 38.64
C LEU A 516 -53.24 -62.08 38.88
N TYR A 517 -52.00 -62.56 39.08
CA TYR A 517 -51.74 -63.95 39.45
C TYR A 517 -52.43 -64.35 40.77
N LYS A 518 -52.41 -63.49 41.78
CA LYS A 518 -53.11 -63.74 43.06
C LYS A 518 -54.63 -63.68 42.93
N LEU A 519 -55.17 -62.77 42.11
CA LEU A 519 -56.59 -62.75 41.78
C LEU A 519 -57.01 -64.08 41.13
N MET A 520 -56.26 -64.51 40.10
CA MET A 520 -56.53 -65.76 39.40
C MET A 520 -56.45 -66.98 40.33
N LYS A 521 -55.49 -67.00 41.27
CA LYS A 521 -55.43 -68.02 42.31
C LYS A 521 -56.60 -67.98 43.29
N GLY A 522 -57.14 -66.80 43.60
CA GLY A 522 -58.32 -66.65 44.46
C GLY A 522 -59.59 -67.21 43.82
N TYR A 523 -59.66 -67.19 42.49
CA TYR A 523 -60.73 -67.79 41.69
C TYR A 523 -60.54 -69.31 41.44
N LEU A 524 -60.08 -70.06 42.45
CA LEU A 524 -59.95 -71.52 42.42
C LEU A 524 -61.27 -72.28 42.70
N VAL A 525 -62.40 -71.59 42.78
CA VAL A 525 -63.74 -72.22 42.80
C VAL A 525 -64.17 -72.42 41.35
N GLU A 526 -64.38 -73.67 40.92
CA GLU A 526 -65.05 -73.98 39.66
C GLU A 526 -66.46 -73.36 39.67
N MET A 527 -66.57 -72.15 39.12
CA MET A 527 -67.85 -71.50 38.90
C MET A 527 -68.58 -72.30 37.82
N LYS A 528 -69.74 -72.87 38.15
CA LYS A 528 -70.56 -73.61 37.19
C LYS A 528 -70.83 -72.72 35.97
N PRO A 529 -70.65 -73.21 34.73
CA PRO A 529 -70.76 -72.38 33.52
C PRO A 529 -72.12 -71.69 33.36
N ALA A 530 -73.20 -72.27 33.92
CA ALA A 530 -74.52 -71.65 33.97
C ALA A 530 -74.57 -70.39 34.86
N LEU A 531 -73.80 -70.34 35.94
CA LEU A 531 -73.72 -69.18 36.83
C LEU A 531 -72.89 -68.05 36.20
N ILE A 532 -71.86 -68.41 35.42
CA ILE A 532 -71.06 -67.47 34.64
C ILE A 532 -71.90 -66.85 33.52
N ALA A 533 -72.67 -67.66 32.78
CA ALA A 533 -73.56 -67.16 31.73
C ALA A 533 -74.62 -66.21 32.30
N ARG A 534 -75.25 -66.58 33.42
CA ARG A 534 -76.23 -65.74 34.11
C ARG A 534 -75.62 -64.43 34.62
N ASN A 535 -74.47 -64.49 35.30
CA ASN A 535 -73.79 -63.28 35.78
C ASN A 535 -73.27 -62.40 34.63
N ARG A 536 -72.93 -63.00 33.48
CA ARG A 536 -72.53 -62.26 32.27
C ARG A 536 -73.71 -61.53 31.66
N GLU A 537 -74.88 -62.15 31.59
CA GLU A 537 -76.12 -61.52 31.13
C GLU A 537 -76.58 -60.44 32.11
N GLU A 538 -76.52 -60.70 33.41
CA GLU A 538 -76.91 -59.76 34.47
C GLU A 538 -75.96 -58.55 34.52
N TYR A 539 -74.64 -58.77 34.42
CA TYR A 539 -73.65 -57.70 34.28
C TYR A 539 -73.82 -56.93 32.96
N HIS A 540 -74.12 -57.60 31.85
CA HIS A 540 -74.35 -56.94 30.56
C HIS A 540 -75.63 -56.09 30.58
N ALA A 541 -76.69 -56.58 31.22
CA ALA A 541 -77.93 -55.83 31.44
C ALA A 541 -77.71 -54.62 32.35
N ASP A 542 -76.98 -54.78 33.47
CA ASP A 542 -76.64 -53.68 34.39
C ASP A 542 -75.67 -52.66 33.74
N PHE A 543 -74.75 -53.13 32.91
CA PHE A 543 -73.86 -52.28 32.14
C PHE A 543 -74.62 -51.48 31.08
N LEU A 544 -75.54 -52.08 30.34
CA LEU A 544 -76.38 -51.37 29.38
C LEU A 544 -77.35 -50.41 30.09
N ALA A 545 -77.90 -50.78 31.24
CA ALA A 545 -78.75 -49.88 32.05
C ALA A 545 -77.98 -48.66 32.57
N SER A 546 -76.73 -48.86 33.04
CA SER A 546 -75.86 -47.75 33.47
C SER A 546 -75.32 -46.94 32.29
N HIS A 547 -75.02 -47.56 31.15
CA HIS A 547 -74.62 -46.86 29.93
C HIS A 547 -75.75 -46.00 29.35
N ASN A 548 -76.99 -46.50 29.33
CA ASN A 548 -78.17 -45.73 28.93
C ASN A 548 -78.45 -44.54 29.89
N MET A 549 -78.11 -44.66 31.17
CA MET A 549 -78.16 -43.52 32.12
C MET A 549 -77.08 -42.47 31.83
N TYR A 550 -75.89 -42.89 31.37
CA TYR A 550 -74.82 -41.98 30.95
C TYR A 550 -75.13 -41.31 29.59
N GLU A 551 -75.74 -42.02 28.64
CA GLU A 551 -76.22 -41.42 27.37
C GLU A 551 -77.32 -40.39 27.60
N GLN A 552 -78.27 -40.62 28.53
CA GLN A 552 -79.28 -39.61 28.90
C GLN A 552 -78.68 -38.35 29.56
N VAL A 553 -77.52 -38.45 30.22
CA VAL A 553 -76.79 -37.30 30.77
C VAL A 553 -76.01 -36.56 29.68
N ILE A 554 -75.52 -37.28 28.66
CA ILE A 554 -74.79 -36.70 27.51
C ILE A 554 -75.74 -36.02 26.52
N GLU A 555 -76.93 -36.58 26.25
CA GLU A 555 -77.94 -35.95 25.37
C GLU A 555 -78.51 -34.66 25.97
N ASN A 556 -78.71 -34.60 27.30
CA ASN A 556 -79.13 -33.38 27.98
C ASN A 556 -78.02 -32.31 28.06
N ALA A 557 -76.75 -32.68 27.90
CA ALA A 557 -75.61 -31.77 27.86
C ALA A 557 -75.28 -31.25 26.45
N GLN A 558 -75.82 -31.87 25.39
CA GLN A 558 -75.58 -31.49 24.00
C GLN A 558 -76.56 -30.44 23.43
N GLN A 559 -77.49 -29.92 24.24
CA GLN A 559 -78.44 -28.85 23.82
C GLN A 559 -78.01 -27.43 24.19
N MET A 560 -76.82 -27.21 24.79
CA MET A 560 -76.28 -25.85 24.94
C MET A 560 -75.25 -25.58 23.84
N GLU A 561 -75.65 -24.69 22.94
CA GLU A 561 -74.85 -24.16 21.83
C GLU A 561 -73.51 -23.56 22.29
N ALA A 562 -72.55 -23.68 21.38
CA ALA A 562 -71.19 -23.19 21.48
C ALA A 562 -71.09 -21.72 21.93
N ILE A 563 -70.41 -21.49 23.04
CA ILE A 563 -69.86 -20.18 23.42
C ILE A 563 -68.40 -20.39 23.83
N ASP A 564 -67.58 -19.46 23.34
CA ASP A 564 -66.13 -19.38 23.35
C ASP A 564 -65.39 -19.96 24.58
N ASP A 565 -64.28 -20.58 24.24
CA ASP A 565 -63.48 -21.53 25.00
C ASP A 565 -62.44 -20.84 25.92
N ASP A 566 -62.84 -19.81 26.68
CA ASP A 566 -61.85 -19.10 27.53
C ASP A 566 -62.30 -18.68 28.95
N ASP A 567 -63.52 -18.99 29.45
CA ASP A 567 -63.82 -18.68 30.87
C ASP A 567 -65.00 -19.42 31.58
N LEU A 568 -65.32 -20.68 31.23
CA LEU A 568 -66.46 -21.41 31.85
C LEU A 568 -66.06 -22.71 32.57
N LEU A 569 -65.14 -22.63 33.53
CA LEU A 569 -65.02 -23.61 34.62
C LEU A 569 -65.53 -23.06 35.96
N VAL A 570 -66.63 -22.33 35.92
CA VAL A 570 -67.36 -21.89 37.11
C VAL A 570 -68.84 -22.11 36.82
N GLU A 571 -69.49 -22.89 37.70
CA GLU A 571 -70.94 -23.17 37.73
C GLU A 571 -71.44 -24.36 36.91
N ASN A 572 -71.23 -25.57 37.45
CA ASN A 572 -72.37 -26.31 37.99
C ASN A 572 -71.93 -27.34 39.04
N LYS A 573 -72.06 -26.89 40.29
CA LYS A 573 -71.97 -27.66 41.52
C LYS A 573 -73.30 -28.36 41.76
N THR A 574 -73.27 -29.69 41.90
CA THR A 574 -74.21 -30.38 42.79
C THR A 574 -73.48 -31.39 43.69
N LEU A 575 -72.37 -30.96 44.30
CA LEU A 575 -71.89 -31.49 45.59
C LEU A 575 -71.24 -30.34 46.36
N ALA A 576 -72.11 -29.49 46.92
CA ALA A 576 -71.75 -28.48 47.90
C ALA A 576 -71.08 -29.16 49.11
N ASN A 577 -69.75 -29.02 49.23
CA ASN A 577 -68.97 -28.83 50.47
C ASN A 577 -67.45 -29.07 50.32
N VAL A 578 -66.91 -29.26 49.11
CA VAL A 578 -65.44 -29.33 48.93
C VAL A 578 -64.97 -28.21 47.97
N PRO A 579 -64.23 -27.19 48.45
CA PRO A 579 -63.70 -26.14 47.59
C PRO A 579 -62.62 -26.69 46.65
N CYS A 580 -62.62 -26.23 45.39
CA CYS A 580 -61.61 -26.67 44.41
C CYS A 580 -60.21 -26.09 44.76
N ARG A 581 -59.12 -26.70 44.26
CA ARG A 581 -57.75 -26.27 44.58
C ARG A 581 -57.48 -24.78 44.31
N GLN A 582 -58.06 -24.22 43.25
CA GLN A 582 -57.96 -22.79 42.96
C GLN A 582 -58.76 -21.93 43.95
N GLN A 583 -59.95 -22.37 44.38
CA GLN A 583 -60.74 -21.71 45.42
C GLN A 583 -60.07 -21.78 46.79
N ILE A 584 -59.46 -22.92 47.16
CA ILE A 584 -58.66 -23.05 48.37
C ILE A 584 -57.48 -22.08 48.33
N LYS A 585 -56.77 -21.98 47.20
CA LYS A 585 -55.68 -21.02 47.04
C LYS A 585 -56.16 -19.58 47.15
N MET A 586 -57.27 -19.23 46.50
CA MET A 586 -57.85 -17.90 46.53
C MET A 586 -58.35 -17.53 47.93
N GLN A 587 -59.01 -18.44 48.64
CA GLN A 587 -59.43 -18.25 50.03
C GLN A 587 -58.24 -18.18 51.00
N SER A 588 -57.19 -18.97 50.79
CA SER A 588 -55.96 -18.88 51.59
C SER A 588 -55.19 -17.59 51.35
N ALA A 589 -55.17 -17.08 50.11
CA ALA A 589 -54.59 -15.79 49.77
C ALA A 589 -55.40 -14.65 50.41
N LYS A 590 -56.73 -14.69 50.31
CA LYS A 590 -57.63 -13.73 50.97
C LYS A 590 -57.48 -13.73 52.48
N PHE A 591 -57.36 -14.91 53.09
CA PHE A 591 -57.17 -15.05 54.53
C PHE A 591 -55.81 -14.51 55.00
N LEU A 592 -54.75 -14.70 54.20
CA LEU A 592 -53.43 -14.09 54.46
C LEU A 592 -53.45 -12.57 54.27
N GLU A 593 -54.18 -12.04 53.28
CA GLU A 593 -54.37 -10.60 53.10
C GLU A 593 -55.22 -9.97 54.22
N GLU A 594 -56.24 -10.67 54.72
CA GLU A 594 -57.06 -10.22 55.86
C GLU A 594 -56.32 -10.31 57.20
N LEU A 595 -55.40 -11.27 57.36
CA LEU A 595 -54.45 -11.30 58.49
C LEU A 595 -53.42 -10.16 58.39
N ALA A 596 -52.85 -9.93 57.20
CA ALA A 596 -51.90 -8.84 56.98
C ALA A 596 -52.53 -7.45 57.23
N LYS A 597 -53.83 -7.28 56.92
CA LYS A 597 -54.59 -6.05 57.22
C LYS A 597 -55.06 -5.91 58.67
N ARG A 598 -54.90 -6.94 59.50
CA ARG A 598 -55.16 -6.90 60.96
C ARG A 598 -53.89 -6.70 61.78
N ASP A 599 -52.72 -6.92 61.16
CA ASP A 599 -51.40 -6.69 61.75
C ASP A 599 -50.76 -5.34 61.32
N GLU A 600 -51.47 -4.53 60.50
CA GLU A 600 -51.35 -3.06 60.39
C GLU A 600 -52.43 -2.37 61.23
#